data_AF-A0A0G1J7Q6-F1
#
_entry.id   AF-A0A0G1J7Q6-F1
#
_cell.length_a   1.000
_cell.length_b   1.000
_cell.length_c   1.000
_cell.angle_alpha   90.00
_cell.angle_beta   90.00
_cell.angle_gamma   90.00
#
_symmetry.space_group_name_H-M   'P 1'
#
loop_
_entity.id
_entity.type
_entity.pdbx_description
1 polymer ?
#
loop_
_entity_poly.entity_id
_entity_poly.type
_entity_poly.pdbx_seq_one_letter_code
_entity_poly.pdbx_strand_id
1 'polypeptide(L)' 'MRSKEIAKFFSGLTAWEAVVHLALGLSGVLPLTLFGFTLTPTINTVQIIIPATVSILLGYYAWSKK' A
#
# COMPACT_ATOMS: atom_id res chain seq x y z
N MET A 1 11.53 6.04 20.45
CA MET A 1 12.50 6.10 19.31
C MET A 1 12.36 4.91 18.38
N ARG A 2 12.60 3.66 18.81
CA ARG A 2 12.49 2.46 17.96
C ARG A 2 11.16 2.32 17.21
N SER A 3 10.03 2.57 17.88
CA SER A 3 8.70 2.45 17.25
C SER A 3 8.46 3.47 16.12
N LYS A 4 9.08 4.66 16.17
CA LYS A 4 8.96 5.65 15.10
C LYS A 4 9.76 5.23 13.87
N GLU A 5 10.96 4.67 14.04
CA GLU A 5 11.72 4.13 12.90
C GLU A 5 11.03 2.95 12.23
N ILE A 6 10.43 2.07 13.02
CA ILE A 6 9.57 0.99 12.51
C ILE A 6 8.40 1.59 11.71
N ALA A 7 7.73 2.62 12.23
CA ALA A 7 6.64 3.28 11.53
C ALA A 7 7.08 3.95 10.22
N LYS A 8 8.27 4.55 10.14
CA LYS A 8 8.82 5.09 8.88
C LYS A 8 9.01 4.00 7.83
N PHE A 9 9.60 2.87 8.23
CA PHE A 9 9.80 1.73 7.34
C PHE A 9 8.48 1.23 6.77
N PHE A 10 7.49 0.97 7.64
CA PHE A 10 6.18 0.48 7.21
C PHE A 10 5.37 1.53 6.44
N SER A 11 5.54 2.83 6.74
CA SER A 11 4.96 3.91 5.94
C SER A 11 5.47 3.86 4.50
N GLY A 12 6.78 3.66 4.30
CA GLY A 12 7.36 3.48 2.97
C GLY A 12 6.90 2.20 2.27
N LEU A 13 6.86 1.07 2.99
CA LEU A 13 6.41 -0.22 2.43
C LEU A 13 4.97 -0.15 1.92
N THR A 14 4.06 0.40 2.72
CA THR A 14 2.63 0.51 2.37
C THR A 14 2.38 1.58 1.30
N ALA A 15 3.21 2.62 1.22
CA ALA A 15 3.19 3.54 0.08
C ALA A 15 3.58 2.82 -1.21
N TRP A 16 4.64 2.02 -1.19
CA TRP A 16 5.08 1.25 -2.36
C TRP A 16 4.00 0.28 -2.83
N GLU A 17 3.36 -0.45 -1.92
CA GLU A 17 2.25 -1.37 -2.24
C GLU A 17 1.10 -0.63 -2.95
N ALA A 18 0.68 0.52 -2.41
CA ALA A 18 -0.36 1.34 -3.03
C ALA A 18 0.02 1.81 -4.45
N VAL A 19 1.28 2.23 -4.65
CA VAL A 19 1.77 2.68 -5.97
C VAL A 19 1.83 1.53 -6.97
N VAL A 20 2.29 0.34 -6.56
CA VAL A 20 2.31 -0.85 -7.42
C VAL A 20 0.91 -1.22 -7.86
N HIS A 21 -0.05 -1.28 -6.93
CA HIS A 21 -1.43 -1.60 -7.27
C HIS A 21 -2.11 -0.51 -8.08
N LEU A 22 -1.74 0.76 -7.90
CA LEU A 22 -2.20 1.84 -8.76
C LEU A 22 -1.68 1.66 -10.19
N ALA A 23 -0.39 1.33 -10.36
CA ALA A 23 0.19 1.04 -11.66
C ALA A 23 -0.48 -0.17 -12.33
N LEU A 24 -0.78 -1.24 -11.57
CA LEU A 24 -1.54 -2.39 -12.06
C LEU A 24 -2.97 -2.02 -12.48
N GLY A 25 -3.62 -1.11 -11.74
CA GLY A 25 -4.96 -0.62 -12.08
C GLY A 25 -4.99 0.19 -13.38
N LEU A 26 -3.92 0.93 -13.68
CA LEU A 26 -3.80 1.76 -14.87
C LEU A 26 -3.27 1.02 -16.11
N SER A 27 -2.65 -0.15 -15.94
CA SER A 27 -2.04 -0.88 -17.05
C SER A 27 -3.01 -1.74 -17.86
N GLY A 28 -4.25 -1.92 -17.40
CA GLY A 28 -5.27 -2.72 -18.09
C GLY A 28 -5.05 -4.24 -18.03
N VAL A 29 -4.09 -4.71 -17.19
CA VAL A 29 -3.74 -6.14 -17.08
C VAL A 29 -4.63 -6.93 -16.11
N LEU A 30 -5.61 -6.28 -15.48
CA LEU A 30 -6.53 -6.92 -14.54
C LEU A 30 -7.75 -7.51 -15.26
N PRO A 31 -8.25 -8.70 -14.87
CA PRO A 31 -7.80 -9.51 -13.74
C PRO A 31 -6.48 -10.25 -14.00
N LEU A 32 -5.63 -10.33 -12.98
CA LEU A 32 -4.31 -10.98 -13.06
C LEU A 32 -4.26 -12.21 -12.15
N THR A 33 -4.03 -13.40 -12.72
CA THR A 33 -3.87 -14.63 -11.93
C THR A 33 -2.39 -14.93 -11.69
N LEU A 34 -1.99 -15.01 -10.42
CA LEU A 34 -0.64 -15.37 -9.99
C LEU A 34 -0.71 -16.48 -8.94
N PHE A 35 0.04 -17.56 -9.15
CA PHE A 35 0.14 -18.69 -8.20
C PHE A 35 -1.23 -19.25 -7.75
N GLY A 36 -2.23 -19.24 -8.64
CA GLY A 36 -3.59 -19.71 -8.36
C GLY A 36 -4.51 -18.69 -7.66
N PHE A 37 -4.04 -17.48 -7.37
CA PHE A 37 -4.85 -16.38 -6.86
C PHE A 37 -5.16 -15.38 -7.97
N THR A 38 -6.44 -15.03 -8.14
CA THR A 38 -6.87 -14.03 -9.13
C THR A 38 -7.06 -12.67 -8.47
N LEU A 39 -6.16 -11.75 -8.80
CA LEU A 39 -6.27 -10.34 -8.46
C LEU A 39 -7.30 -9.67 -9.37
N THR A 40 -8.52 -9.48 -8.87
CA THR A 40 -9.59 -8.77 -9.58
C THR A 40 -9.43 -7.25 -9.45
N PRO A 41 -10.07 -6.44 -10.32
CA PRO A 41 -10.07 -4.98 -10.18
C PRO A 41 -10.55 -4.49 -8.80
N THR A 42 -11.55 -5.16 -8.22
CA THR A 42 -12.07 -4.85 -6.88
C THR A 42 -11.01 -5.09 -5.81
N ILE A 43 -10.36 -6.27 -5.81
CA ILE A 43 -9.31 -6.58 -4.83
C ILE A 43 -8.12 -5.63 -5.02
N ASN A 44 -7.73 -5.34 -6.26
CA ASN A 44 -6.67 -4.39 -6.55
C ASN A 44 -6.98 -2.99 -5.99
N THR A 45 -8.23 -2.53 -6.12
CA THR A 45 -8.65 -1.22 -5.57
C THR A 45 -8.52 -1.18 -4.05
N VAL A 46 -8.88 -2.26 -3.35
CA VAL A 46 -8.68 -2.38 -1.90
C VAL A 46 -7.19 -2.28 -1.55
N GLN A 47 -6.32 -2.91 -2.34
CA GLN A 47 -4.86 -2.85 -2.18
C GLN A 47 -4.23 -1.49 -2.57
N ILE A 48 -5.00 -0.57 -3.15
CA ILE A 48 -4.58 0.84 -3.31
C ILE A 48 -4.98 1.63 -2.06
N ILE A 49 -6.26 1.57 -1.69
CA ILE A 49 -6.86 2.47 -0.69
C ILE A 49 -6.33 2.17 0.72
N ILE A 50 -6.30 0.90 1.11
CA ILE A 50 -5.88 0.52 2.47
C ILE A 50 -4.40 0.85 2.69
N PRO A 51 -3.45 0.41 1.85
CA PRO A 51 -2.04 0.71 2.06
C PRO A 51 -1.73 2.21 1.97
N ALA A 52 -2.38 2.96 1.06
CA ALA A 52 -2.22 4.42 1.02
C ALA A 52 -2.66 5.09 2.33
N THR A 53 -3.82 4.68 2.86
CA THR A 53 -4.33 5.22 4.14
C THR A 53 -3.40 4.87 5.30
N VAL A 54 -2.95 3.61 5.39
CA VAL A 54 -2.01 3.17 6.43
C VAL A 54 -0.69 3.92 6.32
N SER A 55 -0.17 4.12 5.12
CA SER A 55 1.06 4.87 4.89
C SER A 55 0.98 6.29 5.43
N ILE A 56 -0.13 7.00 5.16
CA ILE A 56 -0.38 8.36 5.66
C ILE A 56 -0.45 8.37 7.19
N LEU A 57 -1.19 7.43 7.80
CA LEU A 57 -1.33 7.36 9.26
C LEU A 57 0.00 7.05 9.95
N LEU A 58 0.78 6.11 9.41
CA LEU A 58 2.11 5.78 9.92
C LEU A 58 3.09 6.93 9.74
N GLY A 59 3.04 7.62 8.61
CA GLY A 59 3.86 8.81 8.37
C GLY A 59 3.52 9.93 9.35
N TYR A 60 2.23 10.20 9.56
CA TYR A 60 1.80 11.16 10.58
C TYR A 60 2.32 10.79 11.97
N TYR A 61 2.20 9.52 12.38
CA TYR A 61 2.72 9.03 13.66
C TYR A 61 4.25 9.16 13.76
N ALA A 62 4.97 8.84 12.69
CA ALA A 62 6.43 8.77 12.69
C ALA A 62 7.10 10.16 12.73
N TRP A 63 6.55 11.15 12.02
CA TRP A 63 7.17 12.47 11.88
C TRP A 63 6.44 13.59 12.63
N SER A 64 5.12 13.56 12.72
CA SER A 64 4.33 14.71 13.22
C SER A 64 3.86 14.53 14.65
N LYS A 65 3.50 13.31 15.06
CA LYS A 65 3.09 13.03 16.43
C LYS A 65 4.32 13.07 17.34
N LYS A 66 4.30 13.91 18.39
CA LYS A 66 5.36 13.97 19.42
C LYS A 66 5.45 12.65 20.18
#